data_AF-A0A351FWK1-F1
#
_entry.id   AF-A0A351FWK1-F1
#
_cell.length_a   1.000
_cell.length_b   1.000
_cell.length_c   1.000
_cell.angle_alpha   90.00
_cell.angle_beta   90.00
_cell.angle_gamma   90.00
#
_symmetry.space_group_name_H-M   'P 1'
#
loop_
_entity.id
_entity.type
_entity.pdbx_description
1 polymer ?
#
loop_
_entity_poly.entity_id
_entity_poly.type
_entity_poly.pdbx_seq_one_letter_code
_entity_poly.pdbx_strand_id
1 'polypeptide(L)'
;MNSQHLYTANTCCLFIVLSVLLGAFGFQYGLGENPCPLCLLQRMGMLGVVIGLAFNTQFGFHRRHFALVIFAALVGCTFSIRQVLLHVCPEPGQPTGYGTPIFGMHLYSWGVL
;
A
#
# COMPACT_ATOMS: atom_id res chain seq x y z
N MET A 1 12.75 20.42 20.03
CA MET A 1 12.30 19.08 19.59
C MET A 1 13.45 18.41 18.86
N ASN A 2 13.93 17.28 19.38
CA ASN A 2 15.19 16.66 18.94
C ASN A 2 15.01 16.01 17.56
N SER A 3 15.70 16.50 16.52
CA SER A 3 15.57 16.02 15.14
C SER A 3 15.78 14.49 15.01
N GLN A 4 16.53 13.90 15.94
CA GLN A 4 16.76 12.45 16.04
C GLN A 4 15.45 11.64 16.11
N HIS A 5 14.47 12.06 16.91
CA HIS A 5 13.19 11.32 17.02
C HIS A 5 12.38 11.35 15.71
N LEU A 6 12.50 12.41 14.91
CA LEU A 6 11.84 12.52 13.62
C LEU A 6 12.45 11.52 12.62
N TYR A 7 13.78 11.45 12.54
CA TYR A 7 14.46 10.47 11.69
C TYR A 7 14.13 9.03 12.09
N THR A 8 14.11 8.72 13.39
CA THR A 8 13.70 7.40 13.88
C THR A 8 12.27 7.07 13.45
N ALA A 9 11.32 7.98 13.66
CA ALA A 9 9.92 7.77 13.28
C ALA A 9 9.75 7.54 11.76
N ASN A 10 10.41 8.36 10.93
CA ASN A 10 10.35 8.23 9.47
C ASN A 10 10.94 6.89 8.99
N THR A 11 12.04 6.46 9.60
CA THR A 11 12.69 5.18 9.29
C THR A 11 11.81 4.00 9.72
N CYS A 12 11.16 4.07 10.89
CA CYS A 12 10.18 3.07 11.31
C CYS A 12 9.00 2.98 10.32
N CYS A 13 8.43 4.11 9.89
CA CYS A 13 7.37 4.12 8.89
C CYS A 13 7.81 3.48 7.57
N LEU A 14 9.04 3.75 7.12
CA LEU A 14 9.60 3.16 5.91
C LEU A 14 9.70 1.62 6.03
N PHE A 15 10.18 1.10 7.16
CA PHE A 15 10.25 -0.34 7.40
C PHE A 15 8.87 -1.01 7.48
N ILE A 16 7.87 -0.33 8.05
CA ILE A 16 6.49 -0.83 8.10
C ILE A 16 5.91 -0.98 6.68
N VAL A 17 6.05 0.03 5.82
CA VAL A 17 5.52 -0.07 4.45
C VAL A 17 6.26 -1.13 3.64
N LEU A 18 7.57 -1.28 3.84
CA LEU A 18 8.36 -2.34 3.21
C LEU A 18 7.94 -3.75 3.65
N SER A 19 7.65 -3.96 4.94
CA SER A 19 7.22 -5.28 5.42
C SER A 19 5.84 -5.66 4.85
N VAL A 20 4.92 -4.70 4.70
CA VAL A 20 3.62 -4.91 4.03
C VAL A 20 3.81 -5.30 2.56
N LEU A 21 4.69 -4.59 1.83
CA LEU A 21 5.02 -4.93 0.44
C LEU A 21 5.60 -6.34 0.32
N LEU A 22 6.55 -6.70 1.19
CA LEU A 22 7.15 -8.04 1.23
C LEU A 22 6.10 -9.11 1.54
N GLY A 23 5.20 -8.86 2.49
CA GLY A 23 4.07 -9.75 2.78
C GLY A 23 3.19 -9.96 1.55
N ALA A 24 2.81 -8.88 0.87
CA ALA A 24 1.98 -8.96 -0.34
C ALA A 24 2.66 -9.74 -1.49
N PHE A 25 3.97 -9.60 -1.67
CA PHE A 25 4.73 -10.43 -2.59
C PHE A 25 4.79 -11.89 -2.12
N GLY A 26 4.96 -12.13 -0.83
CA GLY A 26 4.90 -13.46 -0.23
C GLY A 26 3.58 -14.18 -0.50
N PHE A 27 2.45 -13.48 -0.39
CA PHE A 27 1.13 -14.05 -0.75
C PHE A 27 1.03 -14.37 -2.24
N GLN A 28 1.53 -13.48 -3.11
CA GLN A 28 1.48 -13.70 -4.56
C GLN A 28 2.34 -14.89 -5.01
N TYR A 29 3.58 -14.99 -4.54
CA TYR A 29 4.48 -16.09 -4.90
C TYR A 29 4.18 -17.38 -4.12
N GLY A 30 3.64 -17.27 -2.90
CA GLY A 30 3.32 -18.40 -2.05
C GLY A 30 2.03 -19.11 -2.43
N LEU A 31 0.94 -18.38 -2.74
CA LEU A 31 -0.33 -18.97 -3.15
C LEU A 31 -0.48 -19.13 -4.67
N GLY A 32 0.46 -18.60 -5.47
CA GLY A 32 0.42 -18.73 -6.93
C GLY A 32 -0.81 -18.10 -7.58
N GLU A 33 -1.45 -17.12 -6.92
CA GLU A 33 -2.62 -16.44 -7.46
C GLU A 33 -2.24 -15.49 -8.59
N ASN A 34 -3.08 -15.42 -9.63
CA ASN A 34 -2.88 -14.53 -10.76
C ASN A 34 -2.86 -13.05 -10.31
N PRO A 35 -1.91 -12.24 -10.81
CA PRO A 35 -1.82 -10.84 -10.43
C PRO A 35 -3.06 -10.07 -10.87
N CYS A 36 -3.78 -9.50 -9.90
CA CYS A 36 -4.78 -8.48 -10.20
C CYS A 36 -4.08 -7.20 -10.65
N PRO A 37 -4.43 -6.63 -11.84
CA PRO A 37 -3.80 -5.41 -12.34
C PRO A 37 -4.02 -4.19 -11.42
N LEU A 38 -5.17 -4.12 -10.73
CA LEU A 38 -5.45 -3.06 -9.75
C LEU A 38 -4.57 -3.18 -8.48
N CYS A 39 -4.39 -4.39 -7.95
CA CYS A 39 -3.50 -4.64 -6.82
C CYS A 39 -2.06 -4.23 -7.14
N LEU A 40 -1.63 -4.45 -8.39
CA LEU A 40 -0.30 -4.08 -8.84
C LEU A 40 -0.12 -2.56 -8.82
N LEU A 41 -1.16 -1.81 -9.23
CA LEU A 41 -1.20 -0.35 -9.13
C LEU A 41 -1.16 0.16 -7.68
N GLN A 42 -1.84 -0.53 -6.76
CA GLN A 42 -1.79 -0.21 -5.33
C GLN A 42 -0.37 -0.39 -4.76
N ARG A 43 0.34 -1.46 -5.15
CA ARG A 43 1.75 -1.67 -4.77
C ARG A 43 2.66 -0.59 -5.33
N MET A 44 2.41 -0.10 -6.55
CA MET A 44 3.15 1.04 -7.10
C MET A 44 2.90 2.32 -6.28
N GLY A 45 1.68 2.53 -5.77
CA GLY A 45 1.38 3.61 -4.83
C GLY A 45 2.18 3.50 -3.52
N MET A 46 2.23 2.30 -2.93
CA MET A 46 3.04 2.04 -1.72
C MET A 46 4.55 2.21 -1.98
N LEU A 47 5.05 1.82 -3.16
CA LEU A 47 6.43 2.10 -3.56
C LEU A 47 6.70 3.61 -3.66
N GLY A 48 5.75 4.39 -4.17
CA GLY A 48 5.84 5.85 -4.18
C GLY A 48 5.96 6.44 -2.77
N VAL A 49 5.22 5.89 -1.79
CA VAL A 49 5.33 6.28 -0.37
C VAL A 49 6.73 5.95 0.17
N VAL A 50 7.27 4.76 -0.11
CA VAL A 50 8.63 4.37 0.30
C VAL A 50 9.68 5.30 -0.28
N ILE A 51 9.57 5.66 -1.57
CA ILE A 51 10.50 6.60 -2.22
C ILE A 51 10.44 7.99 -1.57
N GLY A 52 9.23 8.48 -1.27
CA GLY A 52 9.05 9.75 -0.58
C GLY A 52 9.67 9.77 0.84
N LEU A 53 9.48 8.68 1.60
CA LEU A 53 10.09 8.51 2.93
C LEU A 53 11.62 8.36 2.85
N ALA A 54 12.14 7.66 1.83
CA ALA A 54 13.57 7.50 1.59
C ALA A 54 14.25 8.84 1.27
N PHE A 55 13.63 9.67 0.43
CA PHE A 55 14.13 11.03 0.18
C PHE A 55 14.14 11.89 1.45
N ASN A 56 13.18 11.70 2.35
CA ASN A 56 13.17 12.40 3.64
C ASN A 56 14.37 12.01 4.53
N THR A 57 14.84 10.76 4.44
CA THR A 57 16.06 10.31 5.14
C THR A 57 17.36 10.78 4.49
N GLN A 58 17.42 10.84 3.15
CA GLN A 58 18.65 11.19 2.42
C GLN A 58 18.87 12.70 2.27
N PHE A 59 17.84 13.47 1.95
CA PHE A 59 17.92 14.92 1.68
C PHE A 59 17.47 15.79 2.87
N GLY A 60 17.07 15.15 3.98
CA GLY A 60 16.57 15.80 5.18
C GLY A 60 15.10 16.23 5.10
N PHE A 61 14.54 16.56 6.26
CA PHE A 61 13.10 16.85 6.43
C PHE A 61 12.68 18.13 5.69
N HIS A 62 12.13 17.97 4.48
CA HIS A 62 11.50 19.07 3.73
C HIS A 62 10.02 18.80 3.44
N ARG A 63 9.22 19.87 3.49
CA ARG A 63 7.77 19.83 3.21
C ARG A 63 7.42 19.22 1.84
N ARG A 64 8.33 19.35 0.85
CA ARG A 64 8.15 18.83 -0.50
C ARG A 64 8.14 17.29 -0.54
N HIS A 65 8.95 16.62 0.28
CA HIS A 65 8.98 15.16 0.34
C HIS A 65 7.70 14.61 0.98
N PHE A 66 7.16 15.29 1.99
CA PHE A 66 5.86 14.94 2.57
C PHE A 66 4.70 15.10 1.57
N ALA A 67 4.74 16.12 0.71
CA ALA A 67 3.74 16.26 -0.33
C ALA A 67 3.75 15.07 -1.30
N LEU A 68 4.93 14.55 -1.66
CA LEU A 68 5.06 13.34 -2.49
C LEU A 68 4.52 12.10 -1.77
N VAL A 69 4.82 11.94 -0.48
CA VAL A 69 4.30 10.84 0.34
C VAL A 69 2.77 10.86 0.39
N ILE A 70 2.18 12.03 0.68
CA ILE A 70 0.71 12.20 0.75
C ILE A 70 0.08 11.95 -0.61
N PHE A 71 0.66 12.49 -1.69
CA PHE A 71 0.15 12.29 -3.04
C PHE A 71 0.18 10.80 -3.43
N ALA A 72 1.30 10.11 -3.18
CA ALA A 72 1.42 8.67 -3.45
C ALA A 72 0.41 7.84 -2.63
N ALA A 73 0.20 8.19 -1.36
CA ALA A 73 -0.79 7.54 -0.50
C ALA A 73 -2.23 7.73 -1.01
N LEU A 74 -2.59 8.95 -1.43
CA LEU A 74 -3.91 9.24 -1.99
C LEU A 74 -4.18 8.48 -3.29
N VAL A 75 -3.18 8.40 -4.16
CA VAL A 75 -3.27 7.62 -5.41
C VAL A 75 -3.45 6.13 -5.09
N GLY A 76 -2.65 5.56 -4.18
CA GLY A 76 -2.81 4.17 -3.73
C GLY A 76 -4.19 3.91 -3.11
N CYS A 77 -4.69 4.82 -2.28
CA CYS A 77 -6.00 4.73 -1.65
C CYS A 77 -7.14 4.78 -2.68
N THR A 78 -7.03 5.62 -3.71
CA THR A 78 -8.05 5.70 -4.79
C THR A 78 -8.20 4.37 -5.53
N PHE A 79 -7.07 3.69 -5.84
CA PHE A 79 -7.12 2.37 -6.47
C PHE A 79 -7.69 1.29 -5.56
N SER A 80 -7.35 1.34 -4.27
CA SER A 80 -7.90 0.41 -3.26
C SER A 80 -9.41 0.59 -3.08
N ILE A 81 -9.89 1.83 -2.98
CA ILE A 81 -11.32 2.17 -2.89
C ILE A 81 -12.03 1.69 -4.16
N ARG A 82 -11.45 1.92 -5.34
CA ARG A 82 -12.04 1.44 -6.60
C ARG A 82 -12.18 -0.07 -6.60
N GLN A 83 -11.19 -0.80 -6.07
CA GLN A 83 -11.25 -2.25 -5.97
C GLN A 83 -12.35 -2.73 -5.01
N VAL A 84 -12.48 -2.07 -3.85
CA VAL A 84 -13.57 -2.35 -2.90
C VAL A 84 -14.93 -2.11 -3.56
N LEU A 85 -15.11 -0.97 -4.26
CA LEU A 85 -16.37 -0.62 -4.93
C LEU A 85 -16.76 -1.61 -6.03
N LEU A 86 -15.80 -2.14 -6.78
CA LEU A 86 -16.04 -3.14 -7.81
C LEU A 86 -16.52 -4.49 -7.24
N HIS A 87 -16.13 -4.81 -6.01
CA HIS A 87 -16.51 -6.06 -5.36
C HIS A 87 -17.62 -5.90 -4.30
N VAL A 88 -18.11 -4.68 -4.08
CA VAL A 88 -19.23 -4.40 -3.15
C VAL A 88 -20.59 -4.81 -3.74
N CYS A 89 -20.73 -4.74 -5.07
CA CYS A 89 -21.91 -5.16 -5.82
C CYS A 89 -21.52 -6.27 -6.82
N PRO A 90 -21.32 -7.52 -6.37
CA PRO A 90 -20.99 -8.62 -7.28
C PRO A 90 -22.15 -8.90 -8.24
N GLU A 91 -21.83 -9.07 -9.53
CA GLU A 91 -22.79 -9.56 -10.51
C GLU A 91 -23.23 -11.00 -10.16
N PRO A 92 -24.50 -11.39 -10.35
CA PRO A 92 -24.95 -12.74 -10.04
C PRO A 92 -24.13 -13.79 -10.81
N GLY A 93 -23.36 -14.61 -10.09
CA GLY A 93 -22.56 -15.70 -10.65
C GLY A 93 -21.05 -15.47 -10.72
N GLN A 94 -20.54 -14.29 -10.33
CA GLN A 94 -19.09 -14.07 -10.18
C GLN A 94 -18.63 -14.28 -8.73
N PRO A 95 -17.40 -14.81 -8.50
CA PRO A 95 -16.82 -14.91 -7.17
C PRO A 95 -16.75 -13.52 -6.52
N THR A 96 -17.12 -13.44 -5.24
CA THR A 96 -17.33 -12.21 -4.45
C THR A 96 -16.05 -11.41 -4.13
N GLY A 97 -14.95 -11.66 -4.83
CA GLY A 97 -13.68 -10.98 -4.62
C GLY A 97 -12.52 -11.67 -5.32
N TYR A 98 -11.47 -10.90 -5.58
CA TYR A 98 -10.20 -11.42 -6.11
C TYR A 98 -9.27 -11.83 -4.97
N GLY A 99 -8.74 -13.05 -5.06
CA GLY A 99 -7.74 -13.61 -4.16
C GLY A 99 -8.28 -14.19 -2.84
N THR A 100 -7.45 -14.98 -2.14
CA THR A 100 -7.84 -15.59 -0.85
C THR A 100 -8.05 -14.53 0.24
N PRO A 101 -9.18 -14.55 0.98
CA PRO A 101 -9.40 -13.65 2.09
C PRO A 101 -8.50 -14.00 3.28
N ILE A 102 -7.90 -12.99 3.89
CA ILE A 102 -7.10 -13.11 5.11
C ILE A 102 -7.90 -12.48 6.25
N PHE A 103 -8.11 -13.22 7.33
CA PHE A 103 -8.98 -12.79 8.45
C PHE A 103 -10.39 -12.36 7.99
N GLY A 104 -10.94 -13.03 6.97
CA GLY A 104 -12.28 -12.74 6.43
C GLY A 104 -12.38 -11.51 5.54
N MET A 105 -11.28 -10.79 5.28
CA MET A 105 -11.23 -9.65 4.35
C MET A 105 -10.20 -9.88 3.24
N HIS A 106 -10.50 -9.40 2.03
CA HIS A 106 -9.53 -9.46 0.93
C HIS A 106 -8.41 -8.41 1.12
N LEU A 107 -7.24 -8.70 0.55
CA LEU A 107 -6.03 -7.87 0.66
C LEU A 107 -6.25 -6.40 0.25
N TYR A 108 -7.17 -6.12 -0.67
CA TYR A 108 -7.50 -4.76 -1.11
C TYR A 108 -8.37 -3.98 -0.10
N SER A 109 -9.11 -4.67 0.76
CA SER A 109 -9.83 -4.02 1.88
C SER A 109 -8.84 -3.62 2.98
N TRP A 110 -7.84 -4.46 3.23
CA TRP A 110 -6.74 -4.17 4.15
C TRP A 110 -5.91 -2.97 3.74
N GLY A 111 -5.73 -2.73 2.44
CA GLY A 111 -4.93 -1.60 1.96
C GLY A 111 -5.69 -0.26 1.87
N VAL A 112 -7.01 -0.24 2.08
CA VAL A 112 -7.77 1.01 2.33
C VAL A 112 -7.59 1.48 3.78
N LEU A 113 -7.48 0.52 4.71
CA LEU A 113 -7.35 0.76 6.15
C LEU A 113 -5.91 1.11 6.53
#